data_AF-A0AAD5XCY8-F1
#
_entry.id   AF-A0AAD5XCY8-F1
#
_cell.length_a   1.000
_cell.length_b   1.000
_cell.length_c   1.000
_cell.angle_alpha   90.00
_cell.angle_beta   90.00
_cell.angle_gamma   90.00
#
_symmetry.space_group_name_H-M   'P 1'
#
loop_
_entity.id
_entity.type
_entity.pdbx_description
1 polymer ?
#
loop_
_entity_poly.entity_id
_entity_poly.type
_entity_poly.pdbx_seq_one_letter_code
_entity_poly.pdbx_strand_id
1 'polypeptide(L)'
;MLRSIFVVNFLSTQISAIALKQEWIPERDEFSSIEDIARKMNSIKAIGSTFALRDEYPMTECQIEIMLQITNQFENGPTNNGLIYDSCEVTADSQGISAGFIQFTTCCGDLLSLCNDYIQQYQSDKNFFCISYIPALQAANSAPECGEDGNSVQLNMSKYGIDSSFCPKWTETADTNANFRAMQRQTALNEYLGTLQSLIQEYNIKTPGVLAQLFDANVQLGAVSDIAAAATVKANGSPANGTSELTWLGAFLEARTSYTINLGGAYLDTVYRIQAFKGGIYDTGNLNFTDNKIILPADDSWAMSPITITC
;
A
#
# COMPACT_ATOMS: atom_id res chain seq x y z
N MET A 1 14.74 -22.62 -66.77
CA MET A 1 13.99 -23.67 -66.03
C MET A 1 14.12 -23.29 -64.55
N LEU A 2 13.06 -23.09 -63.75
CA LEU A 2 12.05 -24.07 -63.30
C LEU A 2 12.71 -25.24 -62.56
N ARG A 3 12.38 -25.62 -61.31
CA ARG A 3 11.44 -25.16 -60.25
C ARG A 3 12.14 -25.40 -58.88
N SER A 4 11.74 -24.91 -57.69
CA SER A 4 10.57 -24.17 -57.16
C SER A 4 11.11 -23.07 -56.18
N ILE A 5 10.40 -22.22 -55.42
CA ILE A 5 9.05 -22.12 -54.81
C ILE A 5 8.84 -22.92 -53.50
N PHE A 6 8.95 -22.25 -52.34
CA PHE A 6 8.15 -22.52 -51.13
C PHE A 6 7.75 -21.17 -50.51
N VAL A 7 6.54 -21.07 -49.96
CA VAL A 7 5.97 -19.83 -49.41
C VAL A 7 5.54 -20.07 -47.97
N VAL A 8 5.94 -19.17 -47.07
CA VAL A 8 5.33 -19.03 -45.74
C VAL A 8 5.07 -17.54 -45.53
N ASN A 9 3.79 -17.15 -45.50
CA ASN A 9 3.40 -15.79 -45.16
C ASN A 9 3.43 -15.62 -43.65
N PHE A 10 4.01 -14.53 -43.16
CA PHE A 10 3.65 -13.94 -41.87
C PHE A 10 3.32 -12.46 -42.07
N LEU A 11 2.19 -12.03 -41.50
CA LEU A 11 1.69 -10.67 -41.61
C LEU A 11 2.51 -9.72 -40.72
N SER A 12 3.02 -8.64 -41.31
CA SER A 12 3.73 -7.59 -40.60
C SER A 12 2.77 -6.48 -40.14
N THR A 13 2.21 -6.62 -38.93
CA THR A 13 1.61 -5.48 -38.23
C THR A 13 2.72 -4.55 -37.75
N GLN A 14 2.80 -3.35 -38.33
CA GLN A 14 3.72 -2.31 -37.85
C GLN A 14 3.26 -1.81 -36.47
N ILE A 15 4.20 -1.73 -35.53
CA ILE A 15 4.06 -0.87 -34.35
C ILE A 15 5.02 0.31 -34.56
N SER A 16 4.47 1.52 -34.58
CA SER A 16 5.26 2.74 -34.79
C SER A 16 6.07 3.07 -33.54
N ALA A 17 7.40 2.90 -33.62
CA ALA A 17 8.29 3.27 -32.53
C ALA A 17 8.33 4.81 -32.37
N ILE A 18 7.68 5.33 -31.33
CA ILE A 18 7.86 6.72 -30.88
C ILE A 18 9.27 6.83 -30.28
N ALA A 19 10.09 7.72 -30.82
CA ALA A 19 11.50 7.82 -30.47
C ALA A 19 11.71 8.54 -29.12
N LEU A 20 11.79 7.78 -28.03
CA LEU A 20 12.33 8.27 -26.77
C LEU A 20 13.83 8.58 -26.93
N LYS A 21 14.17 9.88 -26.99
CA LYS A 21 15.53 10.33 -26.74
C LYS A 21 15.81 10.23 -25.24
N GLN A 22 16.49 9.15 -24.85
CA GLN A 22 17.10 9.05 -23.53
C GLN A 22 18.62 9.20 -23.71
N GLU A 23 19.24 10.16 -23.02
CA GLU A 23 20.69 10.34 -23.10
C GLU A 23 21.40 9.21 -22.35
N TRP A 24 22.21 8.44 -23.08
CA TRP A 24 22.85 7.24 -22.55
C TRP A 24 24.18 7.60 -21.86
N ILE A 25 24.13 7.78 -20.54
CA ILE A 25 25.33 8.02 -19.72
C ILE A 25 26.14 6.70 -19.64
N PRO A 26 27.40 6.68 -20.13
CA PRO A 26 28.14 5.43 -20.32
C PRO A 26 28.93 5.00 -19.08
N GLU A 27 28.24 4.68 -17.98
CA GLU A 27 28.86 3.99 -16.84
C GLU A 27 29.16 2.53 -17.22
N ARG A 28 30.41 2.28 -17.61
CA ARG A 28 30.96 0.93 -17.74
C ARG A 28 31.39 0.44 -16.36
N ASP A 29 30.61 -0.44 -15.77
CA ASP A 29 31.09 -1.36 -14.74
C ASP A 29 30.68 -2.80 -15.07
N GLU A 30 31.54 -3.74 -14.68
CA GLU A 30 31.57 -5.09 -15.24
C GLU A 30 30.44 -5.99 -14.71
N PHE A 31 29.84 -6.79 -15.60
CA PHE A 31 28.97 -7.89 -15.20
C PHE A 31 29.83 -9.09 -14.82
N SER A 32 30.02 -9.33 -13.51
CA SER A 32 30.90 -10.40 -13.03
C SER A 32 30.36 -11.81 -13.32
N SER A 33 29.03 -11.95 -13.44
CA SER A 33 28.35 -13.22 -13.66
C SER A 33 27.02 -13.06 -14.43
N ILE A 34 26.51 -14.19 -14.94
CA ILE A 34 25.13 -14.29 -15.49
C ILE A 34 24.09 -14.06 -14.37
N GLU A 35 24.42 -14.38 -13.13
CA GLU A 35 23.54 -14.18 -11.97
C GLU A 35 23.39 -12.70 -11.62
N ASP A 36 24.43 -11.87 -11.81
CA ASP A 36 24.33 -10.41 -11.67
C ASP A 36 23.47 -9.79 -12.76
N ILE A 37 23.52 -10.33 -13.99
CA ILE A 37 22.64 -9.92 -15.09
C ILE A 37 21.19 -10.25 -14.73
N ALA A 38 20.90 -11.49 -14.29
CA ALA A 38 19.57 -11.89 -13.86
C ALA A 38 19.05 -11.05 -12.67
N ARG A 39 19.91 -10.75 -11.68
CA ARG A 39 19.58 -9.91 -10.52
C ARG A 39 19.24 -8.47 -10.94
N LYS A 40 20.06 -7.87 -11.83
CA LYS A 40 19.80 -6.53 -12.41
C LYS A 40 18.57 -6.51 -13.32
N MET A 41 18.29 -7.58 -14.08
CA MET A 41 17.06 -7.67 -14.89
C MET A 41 15.81 -7.79 -14.01
N ASN A 42 15.86 -8.55 -12.92
CA ASN A 42 14.76 -8.66 -11.97
C ASN A 42 14.52 -7.33 -11.22
N SER A 43 15.56 -6.58 -10.84
CA SER A 43 15.38 -5.24 -10.26
C SER A 43 14.85 -4.22 -11.28
N ILE A 44 15.29 -4.27 -12.54
CA ILE A 44 14.70 -3.48 -13.63
C ILE A 44 13.21 -3.82 -13.84
N LYS A 45 12.84 -5.12 -13.75
CA LYS A 45 11.44 -5.54 -13.83
C LYS A 45 10.60 -5.05 -12.63
N ALA A 46 11.18 -5.07 -11.42
CA ALA A 46 10.54 -4.52 -10.23
C ALA A 46 10.32 -3.00 -10.33
N ILE A 47 11.34 -2.25 -10.77
CA ILE A 47 11.23 -0.82 -11.12
C ILE A 47 10.16 -0.60 -12.21
N GLY A 48 10.05 -1.51 -13.17
CA GLY A 48 9.01 -1.50 -14.20
C GLY A 48 7.59 -1.63 -13.64
N SER A 49 7.35 -2.49 -12.64
CA SER A 49 6.06 -2.56 -11.93
C SER A 49 5.77 -1.31 -11.10
N THR A 50 6.79 -0.69 -10.48
CA THR A 50 6.62 0.59 -9.78
C THR A 50 6.27 1.72 -10.77
N PHE A 51 6.89 1.73 -11.95
CA PHE A 51 6.56 2.65 -13.05
C PHE A 51 5.15 2.45 -13.61
N ALA A 52 4.55 1.26 -13.50
CA ALA A 52 3.19 1.02 -14.01
C ALA A 52 2.13 1.79 -13.19
N LEU A 53 2.24 1.81 -11.86
CA LEU A 53 1.36 2.59 -10.98
C LEU A 53 1.49 4.10 -11.20
N ARG A 54 2.64 4.57 -11.70
CA ARG A 54 2.94 6.01 -11.87
C ARG A 54 2.07 6.69 -12.94
N ASP A 55 1.55 5.95 -13.90
CA ASP A 55 0.61 6.47 -14.91
C ASP A 55 -0.87 6.36 -14.44
N GLU A 56 -1.15 5.69 -13.31
CA GLU A 56 -2.51 5.50 -12.78
C GLU A 56 -2.94 6.56 -11.75
N TYR A 57 -2.01 7.12 -10.96
CA TYR A 57 -2.32 8.08 -9.89
C TYR A 57 -1.65 9.44 -10.12
N PRO A 58 -2.33 10.56 -9.84
CA PRO A 58 -1.77 11.92 -10.00
C PRO A 58 -0.82 12.30 -8.85
N MET A 59 0.06 11.40 -8.45
CA MET A 59 1.04 11.59 -7.36
C MET A 59 2.46 11.31 -7.84
N THR A 60 3.42 12.08 -7.34
CA THR A 60 4.85 11.76 -7.46
C THR A 60 5.26 10.66 -6.47
N GLU A 61 6.37 9.96 -6.71
CA GLU A 61 6.92 8.97 -5.77
C GLU A 61 7.13 9.54 -4.36
N CYS A 62 7.47 10.82 -4.25
CA CYS A 62 7.60 11.53 -2.99
C CYS A 62 6.23 11.71 -2.30
N GLN A 63 5.20 12.13 -3.03
CA GLN A 63 3.85 12.23 -2.47
C GLN A 63 3.26 10.86 -2.09
N ILE A 64 3.60 9.80 -2.83
CA ILE A 64 3.29 8.41 -2.45
C ILE A 64 4.03 8.03 -1.17
N GLU A 65 5.33 8.33 -1.07
CA GLU A 65 6.14 8.04 0.12
C GLU A 65 5.61 8.74 1.38
N ILE A 66 5.16 10.00 1.27
CA ILE A 66 4.48 10.72 2.37
C ILE A 66 3.17 10.01 2.76
N MET A 67 2.33 9.61 1.80
CA MET A 67 1.09 8.87 2.07
C MET A 67 1.34 7.57 2.85
N LEU A 68 2.33 6.79 2.41
CA LEU A 68 2.70 5.53 3.06
C LEU A 68 3.27 5.81 4.47
N GLN A 69 4.12 6.83 4.62
CA GLN A 69 4.71 7.20 5.91
C GLN A 69 3.69 7.74 6.91
N ILE A 70 2.67 8.48 6.46
CA ILE A 70 1.52 8.90 7.27
C ILE A 70 0.83 7.66 7.84
N THR A 71 0.45 6.71 6.98
CA THR A 71 -0.26 5.47 7.36
C THR A 71 0.58 4.64 8.35
N ASN A 72 1.88 4.50 8.07
CA ASN A 72 2.84 3.84 8.95
C ASN A 72 2.93 4.46 10.36
N GLN A 73 2.76 5.78 10.52
CA GLN A 73 2.69 6.38 11.87
C GLN A 73 1.51 5.78 12.65
N PHE A 74 0.35 5.65 12.01
CA PHE A 74 -0.87 5.19 12.67
C PHE A 74 -0.84 3.69 12.98
N GLU A 75 -0.19 2.88 12.13
CA GLU A 75 -0.14 1.41 12.23
C GLU A 75 1.07 0.85 13.01
N ASN A 76 2.18 1.61 13.10
CA ASN A 76 3.40 1.19 13.81
C ASN A 76 3.88 2.22 14.86
N GLY A 77 3.12 3.30 15.09
CA GLY A 77 3.42 4.33 16.08
C GLY A 77 4.37 5.44 15.59
N PRO A 78 4.60 6.48 16.42
CA PRO A 78 5.43 7.64 16.07
C PRO A 78 6.88 7.25 15.75
N THR A 79 7.28 7.39 14.49
CA THR A 79 8.63 7.12 14.00
C THR A 79 9.12 8.19 13.01
N ASN A 80 10.35 8.65 13.22
CA ASN A 80 11.06 9.55 12.30
C ASN A 80 11.89 8.79 11.24
N ASN A 81 11.82 7.45 11.21
CA ASN A 81 12.75 6.59 10.46
C ASN A 81 12.17 6.05 9.13
N GLY A 82 11.07 6.63 8.64
CA GLY A 82 10.35 6.13 7.46
C GLY A 82 9.50 4.89 7.75
N LEU A 83 9.36 4.01 6.76
CA LEU A 83 8.49 2.83 6.80
C LEU A 83 9.12 1.66 7.58
N ILE A 84 8.36 1.08 8.52
CA ILE A 84 8.75 -0.04 9.38
C ILE A 84 8.32 -1.35 8.72
N TYR A 85 9.20 -1.93 7.91
CA TYR A 85 8.92 -3.16 7.14
C TYR A 85 9.03 -4.45 7.98
N ASP A 86 9.71 -4.39 9.12
CA ASP A 86 10.21 -5.51 9.92
C ASP A 86 9.31 -5.91 11.11
N SER A 87 8.35 -5.04 11.45
CA SER A 87 7.25 -5.28 12.38
C SER A 87 6.51 -6.59 12.04
N CYS A 88 6.24 -7.43 13.04
CA CYS A 88 5.41 -8.63 12.92
C CYS A 88 5.04 -9.13 14.32
N GLU A 89 3.75 -9.21 14.64
CA GLU A 89 3.26 -9.78 15.90
C GLU A 89 1.94 -10.53 15.75
N VAL A 90 1.59 -11.34 16.76
CA VAL A 90 0.28 -12.01 16.84
C VAL A 90 -0.67 -11.09 17.62
N THR A 91 -1.51 -10.35 16.92
CA THR A 91 -2.40 -9.33 17.50
C THR A 91 -3.57 -9.94 18.28
N ALA A 92 -4.15 -9.15 19.19
CA ALA A 92 -5.25 -9.55 20.06
C ALA A 92 -6.63 -9.09 19.55
N ASP A 93 -6.75 -8.79 18.27
CA ASP A 93 -7.88 -8.13 17.58
C ASP A 93 -8.63 -9.06 16.61
N SER A 94 -8.36 -10.37 16.67
CA SER A 94 -8.88 -11.39 15.74
C SER A 94 -8.38 -11.29 14.28
N GLN A 95 -7.30 -10.52 13.99
CA GLN A 95 -6.63 -10.50 12.67
C GLN A 95 -5.50 -11.53 12.53
N GLY A 96 -5.06 -12.12 13.64
CA GLY A 96 -4.11 -13.22 13.70
C GLY A 96 -2.67 -12.73 13.82
N ILE A 97 -1.90 -12.74 12.73
CA ILE A 97 -0.64 -12.00 12.62
C ILE A 97 -0.89 -10.73 11.81
N SER A 98 -0.34 -9.62 12.29
CA SER A 98 -0.20 -8.36 11.57
C SER A 98 1.29 -8.04 11.40
N ALA A 99 1.70 -7.59 10.22
CA ALA A 99 3.12 -7.38 9.91
C ALA A 99 3.42 -6.27 8.88
N GLY A 100 4.58 -5.64 8.99
CA GLY A 100 5.06 -4.61 8.07
C GLY A 100 4.38 -3.24 8.24
N PHE A 101 4.69 -2.33 7.31
CA PHE A 101 4.47 -0.89 7.54
C PHE A 101 2.98 -0.44 7.49
N ILE A 102 2.08 -1.28 6.97
CA ILE A 102 0.62 -1.14 7.07
C ILE A 102 -0.05 -2.35 7.75
N GLN A 103 0.70 -3.13 8.55
CA GLN A 103 0.15 -4.22 9.36
C GLN A 103 -0.63 -5.28 8.57
N PHE A 104 -0.04 -5.77 7.47
CA PHE A 104 -0.61 -6.81 6.62
C PHE A 104 -1.05 -8.03 7.44
N THR A 105 -2.28 -8.50 7.23
CA THR A 105 -2.93 -9.46 8.13
C THR A 105 -2.99 -10.88 7.60
N THR A 106 -3.09 -11.86 8.49
CA THR A 106 -3.43 -13.24 8.11
C THR A 106 -4.92 -13.47 7.85
N CYS A 107 -5.81 -12.65 8.40
CA CYS A 107 -7.26 -12.85 8.35
C CYS A 107 -7.99 -12.12 7.21
N CYS A 108 -7.53 -10.95 6.78
CA CYS A 108 -7.97 -10.34 5.52
C CYS A 108 -7.28 -11.00 4.31
N GLY A 109 -6.24 -11.81 4.54
CA GLY A 109 -5.52 -12.57 3.52
C GLY A 109 -4.51 -11.75 2.72
N ASP A 110 -4.31 -10.48 3.04
CA ASP A 110 -3.39 -9.58 2.35
C ASP A 110 -1.91 -9.92 2.62
N LEU A 111 -1.57 -10.46 3.80
CA LEU A 111 -0.26 -11.06 4.03
C LEU A 111 -0.03 -12.31 3.14
N LEU A 112 -1.10 -13.07 2.86
CA LEU A 112 -1.06 -14.21 1.93
C LEU A 112 -0.90 -13.72 0.47
N SER A 113 -1.60 -12.65 0.04
CA SER A 113 -1.35 -12.00 -1.26
C SER A 113 0.13 -11.60 -1.38
N LEU A 114 0.65 -10.86 -0.40
CA LEU A 114 2.03 -10.35 -0.36
C LEU A 114 3.08 -11.46 -0.50
N CYS A 115 2.92 -12.54 0.27
CA CYS A 115 3.79 -13.71 0.17
C CYS A 115 3.72 -14.39 -1.21
N ASN A 116 2.52 -14.51 -1.82
CA ASN A 116 2.36 -15.09 -3.15
C ASN A 116 2.95 -14.21 -4.25
N ASP A 117 2.71 -12.89 -4.21
CA ASP A 117 3.21 -11.92 -5.17
C ASP A 117 4.74 -11.86 -5.17
N TYR A 118 5.37 -11.91 -3.98
CA TYR A 118 6.82 -12.04 -3.88
C TYR A 118 7.31 -13.31 -4.59
N ILE A 119 6.70 -14.47 -4.30
CA ILE A 119 7.09 -15.76 -4.91
C ILE A 119 6.87 -15.74 -6.43
N GLN A 120 5.81 -15.10 -6.93
CA GLN A 120 5.47 -15.01 -8.35
C GLN A 120 6.39 -14.04 -9.11
N GLN A 121 6.78 -12.92 -8.51
CA GLN A 121 7.68 -11.93 -9.12
C GLN A 121 9.15 -12.36 -9.04
N TYR A 122 9.58 -12.89 -7.88
CA TYR A 122 10.98 -13.21 -7.58
C TYR A 122 11.26 -14.72 -7.58
N GLN A 123 10.71 -15.46 -8.55
CA GLN A 123 10.77 -16.93 -8.65
C GLN A 123 12.16 -17.57 -8.56
N SER A 124 13.25 -16.82 -8.73
CA SER A 124 14.62 -17.26 -8.51
C SER A 124 14.96 -17.49 -7.02
N ASP A 125 14.28 -16.79 -6.11
CA ASP A 125 14.49 -16.89 -4.66
C ASP A 125 13.76 -18.11 -4.09
N LYS A 126 14.42 -19.27 -4.17
CA LYS A 126 13.87 -20.55 -3.69
C LYS A 126 13.91 -20.73 -2.18
N ASN A 127 14.55 -19.81 -1.44
CA ASN A 127 14.75 -19.90 0.00
C ASN A 127 13.86 -18.92 0.80
N PHE A 128 13.09 -18.08 0.11
CA PHE A 128 12.17 -17.12 0.73
C PHE A 128 11.19 -17.78 1.72
N PHE A 129 11.15 -17.29 2.96
CA PHE A 129 10.54 -17.99 4.09
C PHE A 129 9.04 -18.30 3.91
N CYS A 130 8.26 -17.38 3.30
CA CYS A 130 6.83 -17.60 3.07
C CYS A 130 6.52 -18.88 2.28
N ILE A 131 7.44 -19.38 1.43
CA ILE A 131 7.24 -20.60 0.62
C ILE A 131 6.84 -21.78 1.52
N SER A 132 7.40 -21.86 2.72
CA SER A 132 7.08 -22.89 3.71
C SER A 132 5.74 -22.67 4.45
N TYR A 133 5.21 -21.45 4.44
CA TYR A 133 4.01 -21.05 5.17
C TYR A 133 2.77 -20.84 4.29
N ILE A 134 2.85 -20.82 2.95
CA ILE A 134 1.66 -20.61 2.08
C ILE A 134 0.44 -21.47 2.47
N PRO A 135 0.56 -22.79 2.74
CA PRO A 135 -0.60 -23.60 3.14
C PRO A 135 -1.15 -23.22 4.54
N ALA A 136 -0.28 -22.76 5.44
CA ALA A 136 -0.65 -22.33 6.79
C ALA A 136 -1.35 -20.95 6.76
N LEU A 137 -0.87 -20.04 5.91
CA LEU A 137 -1.49 -18.75 5.64
C LEU A 137 -2.86 -18.90 4.96
N GLN A 138 -3.00 -19.85 4.02
CA GLN A 138 -4.30 -20.23 3.43
C GLN A 138 -5.28 -20.78 4.47
N ALA A 139 -4.79 -21.60 5.41
CA ALA A 139 -5.60 -22.15 6.50
C ALA A 139 -6.01 -21.07 7.52
N ALA A 140 -5.13 -20.13 7.83
CA ALA A 140 -5.40 -18.99 8.72
C ALA A 140 -6.43 -18.02 8.11
N ASN A 141 -6.27 -17.64 6.84
CA ASN A 141 -7.24 -16.81 6.10
C ASN A 141 -8.63 -17.48 5.96
N SER A 142 -8.71 -18.79 6.17
CA SER A 142 -9.96 -19.57 6.17
C SER A 142 -10.48 -19.87 7.59
N ALA A 143 -9.93 -19.23 8.63
CA ALA A 143 -10.27 -19.53 10.02
C ALA A 143 -11.65 -18.95 10.40
N PRO A 144 -12.54 -19.74 11.05
CA PRO A 144 -13.83 -19.24 11.53
C PRO A 144 -13.71 -18.31 12.75
N GLU A 145 -12.50 -18.11 13.27
CA GLU A 145 -12.20 -17.13 14.32
C GLU A 145 -11.65 -15.80 13.78
N CYS A 146 -11.40 -15.66 12.47
CA CYS A 146 -11.14 -14.36 11.86
C CYS A 146 -12.40 -13.49 11.87
N GLY A 147 -12.29 -12.22 12.22
CA GLY A 147 -13.45 -11.32 12.32
C GLY A 147 -13.12 -9.84 12.29
N GLU A 148 -13.96 -9.07 11.59
CA GLU A 148 -13.92 -7.60 11.50
C GLU A 148 -14.68 -6.92 12.66
N ASP A 149 -15.36 -7.70 13.51
CA ASP A 149 -16.37 -7.22 14.46
C ASP A 149 -15.82 -6.66 15.78
N GLY A 150 -14.51 -6.45 15.86
CA GLY A 150 -13.81 -5.87 17.02
C GLY A 150 -13.79 -6.77 18.26
N ASN A 151 -14.22 -8.03 18.17
CA ASN A 151 -14.09 -8.99 19.28
C ASN A 151 -12.61 -9.34 19.47
N SER A 152 -11.98 -8.71 20.47
CA SER A 152 -10.55 -8.85 20.77
C SER A 152 -10.17 -10.26 21.27
N VAL A 153 -9.83 -11.16 20.35
CA VAL A 153 -9.33 -12.51 20.64
C VAL A 153 -7.99 -12.73 19.94
N GLN A 154 -6.95 -13.04 20.72
CA GLN A 154 -5.65 -13.43 20.14
C GLN A 154 -5.76 -14.84 19.54
N LEU A 155 -5.54 -14.97 18.24
CA LEU A 155 -5.66 -16.25 17.54
C LEU A 155 -4.45 -17.15 17.81
N ASN A 156 -4.70 -18.42 18.13
CA ASN A 156 -3.63 -19.40 18.26
C ASN A 156 -3.16 -19.89 16.88
N MET A 157 -2.28 -19.12 16.24
CA MET A 157 -1.81 -19.36 14.86
C MET A 157 -1.11 -20.73 14.67
N SER A 158 -0.62 -21.36 15.74
CA SER A 158 -0.08 -22.72 15.69
C SER A 158 -1.12 -23.79 15.30
N LYS A 159 -2.41 -23.54 15.55
CA LYS A 159 -3.55 -24.33 15.06
C LYS A 159 -3.55 -24.45 13.53
N TYR A 160 -3.05 -23.42 12.85
CA TYR A 160 -2.99 -23.31 11.39
C TYR A 160 -1.63 -23.68 10.81
N GLY A 161 -0.67 -24.10 11.64
CA GLY A 161 0.68 -24.45 11.22
C GLY A 161 1.64 -23.26 11.08
N ILE A 162 1.25 -22.07 11.54
CA ILE A 162 2.17 -20.94 11.67
C ILE A 162 2.85 -21.01 13.05
N ASP A 163 4.14 -21.32 13.05
CA ASP A 163 4.94 -21.45 14.27
C ASP A 163 5.52 -20.11 14.75
N SER A 164 6.08 -20.10 15.96
CA SER A 164 6.70 -18.92 16.58
C SER A 164 8.00 -18.46 15.92
N SER A 165 8.45 -19.08 14.83
CA SER A 165 9.58 -18.60 14.01
C SER A 165 9.13 -17.79 12.79
N PHE A 166 7.83 -17.68 12.52
CA PHE A 166 7.30 -16.86 11.42
C PHE A 166 7.74 -15.39 11.53
N CYS A 167 7.40 -14.70 12.61
CA CYS A 167 7.76 -13.28 12.76
C CYS A 167 9.27 -13.02 12.83
N PRO A 168 10.09 -13.81 13.56
CA PRO A 168 11.55 -13.70 13.47
C PRO A 168 12.10 -13.80 12.03
N LYS A 169 11.55 -14.69 11.20
CA LYS A 169 11.91 -14.79 9.77
C LYS A 169 11.40 -13.61 8.95
N TRP A 170 10.22 -13.07 9.27
CA TRP A 170 9.69 -11.84 8.66
C TRP A 170 10.64 -10.68 8.91
N THR A 171 10.97 -10.39 10.17
CA THR A 171 11.88 -9.32 10.59
C THR A 171 13.26 -9.47 9.93
N GLU A 172 13.90 -10.65 10.03
CA GLU A 172 15.20 -10.93 9.39
C GLU A 172 15.17 -10.71 7.87
N THR A 173 14.08 -11.13 7.21
CA THR A 173 13.92 -10.94 5.76
C THR A 173 13.63 -9.48 5.41
N ALA A 174 12.83 -8.78 6.21
CA ALA A 174 12.50 -7.37 6.01
C ALA A 174 13.72 -6.45 6.16
N ASP A 175 14.61 -6.72 7.11
CA ASP A 175 15.89 -6.03 7.28
C ASP A 175 16.84 -6.27 6.11
N THR A 176 17.01 -7.54 5.72
CA THR A 176 18.08 -7.94 4.78
C THR A 176 17.68 -7.87 3.30
N ASN A 177 16.39 -8.00 2.98
CA ASN A 177 15.93 -8.18 1.60
C ASN A 177 15.16 -6.95 1.06
N ALA A 178 15.86 -6.13 0.27
CA ALA A 178 15.27 -4.97 -0.39
C ALA A 178 14.13 -5.30 -1.39
N ASN A 179 14.13 -6.49 -2.00
CA ASN A 179 13.02 -6.93 -2.85
C ASN A 179 11.76 -7.23 -2.03
N PHE A 180 11.91 -7.73 -0.80
CA PHE A 180 10.78 -8.01 0.07
C PHE A 180 10.13 -6.70 0.54
N ARG A 181 10.95 -5.71 0.95
CA ARG A 181 10.48 -4.34 1.23
C ARG A 181 9.77 -3.70 0.03
N ALA A 182 10.36 -3.82 -1.16
CA ALA A 182 9.74 -3.33 -2.40
C ALA A 182 8.39 -4.02 -2.70
N MET A 183 8.27 -5.33 -2.40
CA MET A 183 7.00 -6.04 -2.53
C MET A 183 5.97 -5.60 -1.49
N GLN A 184 6.35 -5.37 -0.22
CA GLN A 184 5.42 -4.76 0.75
C GLN A 184 4.86 -3.43 0.22
N ARG A 185 5.72 -2.54 -0.32
CA ARG A 185 5.26 -1.28 -0.94
C ARG A 185 4.35 -1.50 -2.14
N GLN A 186 4.65 -2.47 -3.00
CA GLN A 186 3.84 -2.79 -4.17
C GLN A 186 2.47 -3.38 -3.78
N THR A 187 2.41 -4.31 -2.83
CA THR A 187 1.15 -4.90 -2.34
C THR A 187 0.28 -3.85 -1.67
N ALA A 188 0.85 -2.97 -0.84
CA ALA A 188 0.13 -1.85 -0.24
C ALA A 188 -0.56 -0.98 -1.31
N LEU A 189 0.17 -0.60 -2.36
CA LEU A 189 -0.38 0.22 -3.44
C LEU A 189 -1.39 -0.54 -4.31
N ASN A 190 -1.16 -1.83 -4.60
CA ASN A 190 -2.09 -2.64 -5.37
C ASN A 190 -3.44 -2.84 -4.63
N GLU A 191 -3.39 -3.39 -3.42
CA GLU A 191 -4.59 -3.84 -2.68
C GLU A 191 -5.35 -2.66 -2.07
N TYR A 192 -4.67 -1.59 -1.63
CA TYR A 192 -5.30 -0.48 -0.89
C TYR A 192 -5.41 0.85 -1.66
N LEU A 193 -4.60 1.10 -2.71
CA LEU A 193 -4.80 2.25 -3.62
C LEU A 193 -5.44 1.83 -4.95
N GLY A 194 -5.06 0.69 -5.51
CA GLY A 194 -5.60 0.17 -6.77
C GLY A 194 -7.10 -0.13 -6.71
N THR A 195 -7.58 -0.68 -5.59
CA THR A 195 -9.02 -0.91 -5.34
C THR A 195 -9.84 0.39 -5.28
N LEU A 196 -9.22 1.53 -5.00
CA LEU A 196 -9.86 2.85 -4.99
C LEU A 196 -9.98 3.49 -6.38
N GLN A 197 -9.38 2.92 -7.44
CA GLN A 197 -9.28 3.58 -8.75
C GLN A 197 -10.66 3.99 -9.32
N SER A 198 -11.70 3.17 -9.16
CA SER A 198 -13.06 3.52 -9.60
C SER A 198 -13.68 4.67 -8.80
N LEU A 199 -13.44 4.71 -7.48
CA LEU A 199 -13.90 5.78 -6.58
C LEU A 199 -13.19 7.11 -6.89
N ILE A 200 -11.88 7.05 -7.13
CA ILE A 200 -11.05 8.19 -7.55
C ILE A 200 -11.58 8.78 -8.87
N GLN A 201 -11.96 7.93 -9.83
CA GLN A 201 -12.57 8.36 -11.09
C GLN A 201 -14.00 8.92 -10.92
N GLU A 202 -14.86 8.25 -10.16
CA GLU A 202 -16.26 8.67 -9.89
C GLU A 202 -16.32 10.07 -9.27
N TYR A 203 -15.49 10.32 -8.24
CA TYR A 203 -15.44 11.59 -7.55
C TYR A 203 -14.44 12.58 -8.13
N ASN A 204 -13.68 12.22 -9.18
CA ASN A 204 -12.69 13.06 -9.87
C ASN A 204 -11.60 13.61 -8.92
N ILE A 205 -11.15 12.76 -7.97
CA ILE A 205 -10.15 13.07 -6.94
C ILE A 205 -8.75 13.17 -7.57
N LYS A 206 -7.94 14.18 -7.18
CA LYS A 206 -6.61 14.42 -7.79
C LYS A 206 -5.53 14.83 -6.81
N THR A 207 -5.87 15.33 -5.63
CA THR A 207 -4.88 15.87 -4.71
C THR A 207 -4.29 14.77 -3.81
N PRO A 208 -2.95 14.73 -3.63
CA PRO A 208 -2.27 13.76 -2.76
C PRO A 208 -2.87 13.65 -1.35
N GLY A 209 -3.31 14.77 -0.76
CA GLY A 209 -3.87 14.80 0.58
C GLY A 209 -5.24 14.12 0.70
N VAL A 210 -6.06 14.14 -0.36
CA VAL A 210 -7.32 13.36 -0.39
C VAL A 210 -7.02 11.90 -0.70
N LEU A 211 -6.12 11.62 -1.66
CA LEU A 211 -5.71 10.25 -1.99
C LEU A 211 -5.12 9.53 -0.77
N ALA A 212 -4.31 10.21 0.03
CA ALA A 212 -3.75 9.65 1.26
C ALA A 212 -4.82 9.38 2.34
N GLN A 213 -5.82 10.26 2.48
CA GLN A 213 -6.94 10.04 3.41
C GLN A 213 -7.85 8.89 2.96
N LEU A 214 -8.01 8.68 1.64
CA LEU A 214 -8.75 7.54 1.09
C LEU A 214 -7.96 6.23 1.28
N PHE A 215 -6.65 6.24 1.02
CA PHE A 215 -5.75 5.11 1.25
C PHE A 215 -5.76 4.66 2.72
N ASP A 216 -5.54 5.59 3.66
CA ASP A 216 -5.56 5.30 5.10
C ASP A 216 -6.93 4.83 5.60
N ALA A 217 -8.02 5.34 5.01
CA ALA A 217 -9.36 4.85 5.29
C ALA A 217 -9.58 3.43 4.73
N ASN A 218 -8.94 3.07 3.61
CA ASN A 218 -9.05 1.73 3.02
C ASN A 218 -8.27 0.70 3.84
N VAL A 219 -7.02 1.02 4.19
CA VAL A 219 -6.16 0.21 5.08
C VAL A 219 -6.87 -0.09 6.39
N GLN A 220 -7.51 0.91 7.00
CA GLN A 220 -8.18 0.71 8.29
C GLN A 220 -9.55 0.02 8.21
N LEU A 221 -10.38 0.34 7.20
CA LEU A 221 -11.83 0.08 7.27
C LEU A 221 -12.40 -0.71 6.09
N GLY A 222 -11.73 -0.76 4.93
CA GLY A 222 -12.26 -1.28 3.64
C GLY A 222 -13.49 -0.54 3.07
N ALA A 223 -14.31 0.11 3.90
CA ALA A 223 -15.62 0.66 3.59
C ALA A 223 -15.59 2.11 3.00
N VAL A 224 -14.57 2.44 2.20
CA VAL A 224 -14.32 3.83 1.74
C VAL A 224 -15.48 4.38 0.90
N SER A 225 -16.17 3.53 0.13
CA SER A 225 -17.28 3.93 -0.76
C SER A 225 -18.47 4.56 -0.03
N ASP A 226 -18.93 3.97 1.08
CA ASP A 226 -20.06 4.51 1.85
C ASP A 226 -19.70 5.84 2.52
N ILE A 227 -18.45 5.97 2.97
CA ILE A 227 -17.91 7.21 3.55
C ILE A 227 -17.81 8.30 2.47
N ALA A 228 -17.38 7.96 1.24
CA ALA A 228 -17.31 8.87 0.11
C ALA A 228 -18.70 9.32 -0.40
N ALA A 229 -19.70 8.43 -0.37
CA ALA A 229 -21.08 8.77 -0.66
C ALA A 229 -21.66 9.73 0.40
N ALA A 230 -21.45 9.43 1.69
CA ALA A 230 -21.86 10.30 2.80
C ALA A 230 -21.17 11.68 2.75
N ALA A 231 -19.87 11.72 2.43
CA ALA A 231 -19.12 12.95 2.20
C ALA A 231 -19.73 13.79 1.07
N THR A 232 -20.09 13.15 -0.05
CA THR A 232 -20.68 13.81 -1.22
C THR A 232 -22.06 14.42 -0.91
N VAL A 233 -22.90 13.72 -0.15
CA VAL A 233 -24.17 14.29 0.34
C VAL A 233 -23.91 15.50 1.25
N LYS A 234 -22.98 15.36 2.20
CA LYS A 234 -22.69 16.40 3.21
C LYS A 234 -22.01 17.65 2.63
N ALA A 235 -21.16 17.49 1.61
CA ALA A 235 -20.54 18.58 0.88
C ALA A 235 -21.43 19.19 -0.22
N ASN A 236 -22.67 18.71 -0.38
CA ASN A 236 -23.61 19.08 -1.45
C ASN A 236 -22.99 18.93 -2.86
N GLY A 237 -22.19 17.88 -3.07
CA GLY A 237 -21.48 17.61 -4.31
C GLY A 237 -20.10 16.99 -4.10
N SER A 238 -19.38 16.80 -5.20
CA SER A 238 -18.04 16.19 -5.25
C SER A 238 -17.13 16.92 -6.24
N PRO A 239 -15.82 16.63 -6.28
CA PRO A 239 -14.92 17.22 -7.27
C PRO A 239 -15.28 16.89 -8.73
N ALA A 240 -16.14 15.89 -8.98
CA ALA A 240 -16.70 15.61 -10.30
C ALA A 240 -17.79 16.60 -10.75
N ASN A 241 -18.47 17.26 -9.81
CA ASN A 241 -19.52 18.25 -10.11
C ASN A 241 -19.20 19.69 -9.66
N GLY A 242 -17.97 19.95 -9.20
CA GLY A 242 -17.43 21.29 -8.96
C GLY A 242 -17.21 21.67 -7.50
N THR A 243 -17.56 20.81 -6.55
CA THR A 243 -17.18 20.98 -5.13
C THR A 243 -15.65 20.88 -5.00
N SER A 244 -15.00 21.77 -4.23
CA SER A 244 -13.54 21.70 -4.08
C SER A 244 -13.12 20.44 -3.32
N GLU A 245 -11.96 19.87 -3.66
CA GLU A 245 -11.39 18.73 -2.92
C GLU A 245 -11.18 19.04 -1.43
N LEU A 246 -10.90 20.30 -1.06
CA LEU A 246 -10.78 20.69 0.35
C LEU A 246 -12.14 20.64 1.07
N THR A 247 -13.21 21.16 0.45
CA THR A 247 -14.58 21.09 1.00
C THR A 247 -15.05 19.65 1.14
N TRP A 248 -14.77 18.81 0.13
CA TRP A 248 -15.12 17.40 0.14
C TRP A 248 -14.31 16.61 1.17
N LEU A 249 -13.01 16.89 1.33
CA LEU A 249 -12.15 16.31 2.37
C LEU A 249 -12.69 16.58 3.77
N GLY A 250 -13.12 17.81 4.07
CA GLY A 250 -13.74 18.14 5.37
C GLY A 250 -14.97 17.27 5.65
N ALA A 251 -15.87 17.17 4.66
CA ALA A 251 -17.05 16.31 4.76
C ALA A 251 -16.70 14.82 4.89
N PHE A 252 -15.64 14.34 4.22
CA PHE A 252 -15.14 12.98 4.31
C PHE A 252 -14.53 12.67 5.68
N LEU A 253 -13.75 13.60 6.25
CA LEU A 253 -13.19 13.46 7.60
C LEU A 253 -14.31 13.37 8.65
N GLU A 254 -15.36 14.19 8.53
CA GLU A 254 -16.52 14.12 9.42
C GLU A 254 -17.36 12.84 9.21
N ALA A 255 -17.50 12.37 7.97
CA ALA A 255 -18.18 11.11 7.65
C ALA A 255 -17.41 9.91 8.21
N ARG A 256 -16.08 9.85 8.02
CA ARG A 256 -15.21 8.80 8.56
C ARG A 256 -15.24 8.83 10.09
N THR A 257 -15.14 10.00 10.72
CA THR A 257 -15.26 10.14 12.18
C THR A 257 -16.57 9.54 12.68
N SER A 258 -17.68 9.81 12.00
CA SER A 258 -19.00 9.25 12.35
C SER A 258 -19.04 7.73 12.16
N TYR A 259 -18.45 7.20 11.08
CA TYR A 259 -18.36 5.77 10.79
C TYR A 259 -17.52 5.03 11.84
N THR A 260 -16.30 5.49 12.08
CA THR A 260 -15.35 4.94 13.08
C THR A 260 -15.93 4.95 14.50
N ILE A 261 -16.67 6.00 14.89
CA ILE A 261 -17.38 6.05 16.18
C ILE A 261 -18.54 5.04 16.23
N ASN A 262 -19.27 4.84 15.14
CA ASN A 262 -20.39 3.90 15.08
C ASN A 262 -19.97 2.42 15.10
N LEU A 263 -18.75 2.09 14.66
CA LEU A 263 -18.18 0.74 14.82
C LEU A 263 -17.94 0.39 16.30
N GLY A 264 -17.57 1.36 17.13
CA GLY A 264 -17.25 1.13 18.53
C GLY A 264 -15.95 0.34 18.72
N GLY A 265 -15.83 -0.33 19.88
CA GLY A 265 -14.66 -1.16 20.19
C GLY A 265 -13.33 -0.42 20.05
N ALA A 266 -12.30 -1.11 19.55
CA ALA A 266 -10.97 -0.55 19.32
C ALA A 266 -10.97 0.62 18.31
N TYR A 267 -11.94 0.68 17.38
CA TYR A 267 -12.01 1.77 16.39
C TYR A 267 -12.21 3.15 17.03
N LEU A 268 -12.88 3.24 18.20
CA LEU A 268 -13.04 4.52 18.92
C LEU A 268 -11.69 5.16 19.27
N ASP A 269 -10.73 4.34 19.72
CA ASP A 269 -9.41 4.82 20.13
C ASP A 269 -8.56 5.27 18.93
N THR A 270 -8.92 4.89 17.70
CA THR A 270 -8.19 5.27 16.47
C THR A 270 -8.57 6.63 15.88
N VAL A 271 -9.57 7.33 16.44
CA VAL A 271 -10.09 8.59 15.87
C VAL A 271 -9.00 9.68 15.75
N TYR A 272 -7.90 9.58 16.51
CA TYR A 272 -6.72 10.44 16.37
C TYR A 272 -6.18 10.51 14.94
N ARG A 273 -6.24 9.42 14.15
CA ARG A 273 -5.68 9.44 12.78
C ARG A 273 -6.45 10.39 11.88
N ILE A 274 -7.77 10.45 12.09
CA ILE A 274 -8.67 11.36 11.39
C ILE A 274 -8.44 12.81 11.85
N GLN A 275 -8.12 13.04 13.14
CA GLN A 275 -7.75 14.36 13.64
C GLN A 275 -6.38 14.82 13.14
N ALA A 276 -5.41 13.92 13.02
CA ALA A 276 -4.10 14.19 12.44
C ALA A 276 -4.20 14.57 10.94
N PHE A 277 -5.02 13.86 10.16
CA PHE A 277 -5.37 14.27 8.80
C PHE A 277 -6.09 15.62 8.74
N LYS A 278 -7.04 15.85 9.66
CA LYS A 278 -7.77 17.12 9.76
C LYS A 278 -6.82 18.30 10.03
N GLY A 279 -6.06 18.26 11.12
CA GLY A 279 -5.17 19.35 11.52
C GLY A 279 -3.93 19.48 10.64
N GLY A 280 -3.46 18.39 10.04
CA GLY A 280 -2.28 18.39 9.16
C GLY A 280 -2.58 18.84 7.74
N ILE A 281 -3.64 18.31 7.11
CA ILE A 281 -3.96 18.56 5.68
C ILE A 281 -5.13 19.54 5.51
N TYR A 282 -6.26 19.31 6.17
CA TYR A 282 -7.49 20.08 5.92
C TYR A 282 -7.41 21.50 6.50
N ASP A 283 -7.06 21.66 7.77
CA ASP A 283 -6.99 22.97 8.44
C ASP A 283 -5.82 23.83 7.94
N THR A 284 -4.80 23.23 7.34
CA THR A 284 -3.68 23.93 6.67
C THR A 284 -3.95 24.23 5.19
N GLY A 285 -4.89 23.52 4.57
CA GLY A 285 -5.08 23.49 3.12
C GLY A 285 -3.97 22.77 2.33
N ASN A 286 -3.05 22.05 2.98
CA ASN A 286 -1.85 21.45 2.34
C ASN A 286 -2.14 20.16 1.54
N LEU A 287 -3.10 20.22 0.62
CA LEU A 287 -3.56 19.10 -0.20
C LEU A 287 -2.50 18.47 -1.12
N ASN A 288 -1.35 19.12 -1.33
CA ASN A 288 -0.33 18.68 -2.30
C ASN A 288 1.00 18.23 -1.66
N PHE A 289 1.10 18.24 -0.32
CA PHE A 289 2.36 18.07 0.42
C PHE A 289 3.44 19.06 -0.01
N THR A 290 3.09 20.35 0.04
CA THR A 290 3.93 21.51 -0.28
C THR A 290 5.30 21.42 0.40
N ASP A 291 6.36 21.84 -0.30
CA ASP A 291 7.76 21.71 0.12
C ASP A 291 8.18 20.25 0.42
N ASN A 292 7.60 19.29 -0.31
CA ASN A 292 7.72 17.85 -0.11
C ASN A 292 7.46 17.41 1.34
N LYS A 293 6.50 18.06 2.00
CA LYS A 293 6.34 17.98 3.44
C LYS A 293 4.89 17.96 3.89
N ILE A 294 4.67 17.23 4.98
CA ILE A 294 3.51 17.40 5.85
C ILE A 294 3.97 17.52 7.31
N ILE A 295 3.17 18.21 8.12
CA ILE A 295 3.28 18.19 9.58
C ILE A 295 1.97 17.63 10.10
N LEU A 296 2.02 16.46 10.75
CA LEU A 296 0.91 15.98 11.55
C LEU A 296 0.96 16.70 12.91
N PRO A 297 -0.17 17.25 13.40
CA PRO A 297 -0.21 17.98 14.66
C PRO A 297 0.10 17.06 15.86
N ALA A 298 0.34 17.67 17.02
CA ALA A 298 0.24 16.94 18.28
C ALA A 298 -1.21 16.53 18.53
N ASP A 299 -1.42 15.36 19.12
CA ASP A 299 -2.73 14.90 19.59
C ASP A 299 -2.58 14.34 21.01
N ASP A 300 -3.28 14.96 21.97
CA ASP A 300 -3.25 14.58 23.38
C ASP A 300 -3.87 13.18 23.61
N SER A 301 -4.77 12.73 22.73
CA SER A 301 -5.38 11.39 22.83
C SER A 301 -4.39 10.26 22.51
N TRP A 302 -3.32 10.57 21.75
CA TRP A 302 -2.28 9.64 21.34
C TRP A 302 -0.90 9.99 21.96
N ALA A 303 -0.86 10.98 22.86
CA ALA A 303 0.33 11.50 23.53
C ALA A 303 1.48 11.92 22.58
N MET A 304 1.16 12.27 21.33
CA MET A 304 2.16 12.48 20.29
C MET A 304 2.65 13.93 20.19
N SER A 305 3.96 14.08 20.02
CA SER A 305 4.56 15.33 19.52
C SER A 305 4.27 15.50 18.02
N PRO A 306 4.26 16.74 17.47
CA PRO A 306 4.01 16.94 16.05
C PRO A 306 5.07 16.26 15.18
N ILE A 307 4.64 15.43 14.23
CA ILE A 307 5.55 14.69 13.34
C ILE A 307 5.74 15.47 12.04
N THR A 308 6.99 15.67 11.63
CA THR A 308 7.34 16.12 10.28
C THR A 308 7.65 14.90 9.43
N ILE A 309 6.94 14.74 8.30
CA ILE A 309 7.18 13.69 7.29
C ILE A 309 7.64 14.39 6.00
N THR A 310 8.68 13.87 5.35
CA THR A 310 9.38 14.53 4.21
C THR A 310 9.98 13.55 3.21
N CYS A 311 10.20 14.01 1.97
CA CYS A 311 10.93 13.33 0.89
C CYS A 311 11.61 14.30 -0.10
#